data_AF-D9VW83-F1
#
_entry.id   AF-D9VW83-F1
#
_cell.length_a   1.000
_cell.length_b   1.000
_cell.length_c   1.000
_cell.angle_alpha   90.00
_cell.angle_beta   90.00
_cell.angle_gamma   90.00
#
_symmetry.space_group_name_H-M   'P 1'
#
loop_
_entity.id
_entity.type
_entity.pdbx_description
1 polymer ?
#
loop_
_entity_poly.entity_id
_entity_poly.type
_entity_poly.pdbx_seq_one_letter_code
_entity_poly.pdbx_strand_id
1 'polypeptide(L)'
;MIVALAVPAAPRAWCRQPIEPAGKRPMSGTGDERASLISARLDFLFAHIFPRDGGPQSQDAVSLATGVPVALLQRLRAGEPVTEGVDDDPFIARLEHLLKTRKTAEGKPHTITDVARACGKSRTWLYNLLDDKSKPSLESTKLLCKIFGVDPSFFTDGPLEALARHFGIEAGARFFVLPDDDELVRETKSQVELVALLREVGAPAVLSRYLGTLPPGAPPRSGA
;
A
#
# COMPACT_ATOMS: atom_id res chain seq x y z
N MET A 1 24.63 -29.32 11.65
CA MET A 1 25.82 -28.46 11.45
C MET A 1 25.35 -27.03 11.39
N ILE A 2 25.57 -26.29 12.48
CA ILE A 2 25.21 -24.89 12.66
C ILE A 2 26.48 -24.09 12.44
N VAL A 3 26.51 -23.25 11.40
CA VAL A 3 27.63 -22.33 11.18
C VAL A 3 27.26 -20.99 11.80
N ALA A 4 27.78 -20.77 13.00
CA ALA A 4 27.84 -19.46 13.64
C ALA A 4 28.92 -18.63 12.94
N LEU A 5 28.56 -17.43 12.48
CA LEU A 5 29.53 -16.42 12.06
C LEU A 5 29.49 -15.25 13.03
N ALA A 6 30.65 -15.03 13.63
CA ALA A 6 30.94 -14.04 14.64
C ALA A 6 30.91 -12.61 14.07
N VAL A 7 30.31 -11.70 14.84
CA VAL A 7 30.39 -10.25 14.63
C VAL A 7 31.57 -9.72 15.46
N PRO A 8 32.56 -9.03 14.87
CA PRO A 8 33.60 -8.38 15.65
C PRO A 8 33.09 -7.08 16.27
N ALA A 9 33.32 -6.94 17.58
CA ALA A 9 33.13 -5.71 18.34
C ALA A 9 34.29 -4.72 18.08
N ALA A 10 33.97 -3.44 17.92
CA ALA A 10 34.91 -2.31 17.90
C ALA A 10 34.16 -1.04 18.40
N PRO A 11 34.86 0.03 18.85
CA PRO A 11 34.72 0.54 20.21
C PRO A 11 33.90 1.84 20.34
N ARG A 12 33.52 2.10 21.59
CA ARG A 12 32.81 3.29 22.08
C ARG A 12 33.65 4.56 22.05
N ALA A 13 32.90 5.65 21.95
CA ALA A 13 33.23 7.07 22.19
C ALA A 13 33.98 7.75 21.04
N TRP A 14 33.31 8.72 20.41
CA TRP A 14 33.76 10.11 20.22
C TRP A 14 32.52 11.00 20.35
N CYS A 15 32.65 12.08 21.12
CA CYS A 15 31.62 13.07 21.41
C CYS A 15 31.08 13.71 20.12
N ARG A 16 29.78 13.51 19.81
CA ARG A 16 29.04 14.41 18.93
C ARG A 16 28.43 15.50 19.79
N GLN A 17 28.77 16.74 19.48
CA GLN A 17 28.11 17.93 20.01
C GLN A 17 26.59 17.89 19.71
N PRO A 18 25.75 18.50 20.55
CA PRO A 18 24.34 18.68 20.24
C PRO A 18 24.22 19.60 19.02
N ILE A 19 23.85 19.02 17.88
CA ILE A 19 23.33 19.80 16.75
C ILE A 19 21.97 20.28 17.22
N GLU A 20 21.84 21.57 17.52
CA GLU A 20 20.54 22.20 17.77
C GLU A 20 19.60 21.86 16.60
N PRO A 21 18.40 21.32 16.85
CA PRO A 21 17.43 21.15 15.77
C PRO A 21 16.97 22.54 15.35
N ALA A 22 17.61 23.09 14.32
CA ALA A 22 17.09 24.19 13.53
C ALA A 22 15.62 23.86 13.20
N GLY A 23 14.74 24.74 13.67
CA GLY A 23 13.30 24.50 13.73
C GLY A 23 12.72 23.99 12.42
N LYS A 24 12.41 22.69 12.37
CA LYS A 24 11.36 22.19 11.50
C LYS A 24 10.03 22.62 12.12
N ARG A 25 9.58 23.83 11.77
CA ARG A 25 8.17 24.16 11.91
C ARG A 25 7.40 23.08 11.14
N PRO A 26 6.40 22.39 11.73
CA PRO A 26 5.47 21.64 10.91
C PRO A 26 4.87 22.65 9.92
N MET A 27 5.06 22.40 8.63
CA MET A 27 4.52 23.26 7.57
C MET A 27 3.01 23.38 7.79
N SER A 28 2.56 24.59 8.06
CA SER A 28 1.17 25.02 7.96
C SER A 28 0.81 25.16 6.48
N GLY A 29 1.06 24.11 5.68
CA GLY A 29 0.69 24.10 4.28
C GLY A 29 -0.82 24.22 4.18
N THR A 30 -1.30 25.10 3.31
CA THR A 30 -2.72 25.18 2.99
C THR A 30 -3.17 23.82 2.43
N GLY A 31 -4.44 23.45 2.61
CA GLY A 31 -4.95 22.14 2.14
C GLY A 31 -4.62 21.85 0.66
N ASP A 32 -4.48 22.91 -0.13
CA ASP A 32 -4.15 22.87 -1.56
C ASP A 32 -2.69 22.47 -1.84
N GLU A 33 -1.73 22.91 -1.01
CA GLU A 33 -0.32 22.49 -1.14
C GLU A 33 -0.17 21.00 -0.88
N ARG A 34 -0.85 20.49 0.17
CA ARG A 34 -0.85 19.07 0.49
C ARG A 34 -1.49 18.25 -0.62
N ALA A 35 -2.61 18.71 -1.17
CA ALA A 35 -3.29 18.03 -2.27
C ALA A 35 -2.42 17.97 -3.54
N SER A 36 -1.72 19.06 -3.84
CA SER A 36 -0.77 19.14 -4.97
C SER A 36 0.39 18.14 -4.83
N LEU A 37 0.95 17.99 -3.61
CA LEU A 37 1.99 17.00 -3.33
C LEU A 37 1.46 15.57 -3.56
N ILE A 38 0.28 15.25 -3.02
CA ILE A 38 -0.33 13.93 -3.17
C ILE A 38 -0.56 13.61 -4.65
N SER A 39 -1.11 14.55 -5.41
CA SER A 39 -1.32 14.41 -6.86
C SER A 39 -0.02 14.10 -7.60
N ALA A 40 1.00 14.95 -7.43
CA ALA A 40 2.28 14.77 -8.10
C ALA A 40 2.95 13.43 -7.73
N ARG A 41 2.79 12.98 -6.48
CA ARG A 41 3.31 11.68 -6.02
C ARG A 41 2.56 10.51 -6.61
N LEU A 42 1.25 10.57 -6.70
CA LEU A 42 0.47 9.52 -7.35
C LEU A 42 0.82 9.43 -8.83
N ASP A 43 0.89 10.55 -9.54
CA ASP A 43 1.27 10.54 -10.96
C ASP A 43 2.67 9.97 -11.18
N PHE A 44 3.63 10.31 -10.31
CA PHE A 44 4.96 9.69 -10.32
C PHE A 44 4.88 8.16 -10.17
N LEU A 45 4.11 7.64 -9.20
CA LEU A 45 3.98 6.20 -8.99
C LEU A 45 3.29 5.50 -10.16
N PHE A 46 2.22 6.08 -10.71
CA PHE A 46 1.51 5.53 -11.89
C PHE A 46 2.40 5.49 -13.14
N ALA A 47 3.35 6.42 -13.26
CA ALA A 47 4.29 6.48 -14.38
C ALA A 47 5.47 5.50 -14.26
N HIS A 48 5.91 5.17 -13.04
CA HIS A 48 7.15 4.41 -12.82
C HIS A 48 6.92 2.99 -12.30
N ILE A 49 5.78 2.70 -11.66
CA ILE A 49 5.50 1.41 -11.06
C ILE A 49 4.47 0.66 -11.90
N PHE A 50 4.93 -0.45 -12.47
CA PHE A 50 4.14 -1.28 -13.37
C PHE A 50 3.91 -2.66 -12.75
N PRO A 51 2.75 -3.29 -13.01
CA PRO A 51 2.55 -4.68 -12.63
C PRO A 51 3.50 -5.58 -13.43
N ARG A 52 3.82 -6.76 -12.87
CA ARG A 52 4.72 -7.74 -13.52
C ARG A 52 4.25 -8.17 -14.92
N ASP A 53 2.94 -8.09 -15.17
CA ASP A 53 2.29 -8.71 -16.33
C ASP A 53 1.95 -7.71 -17.46
N GLY A 54 2.34 -6.43 -17.39
CA GLY A 54 1.98 -5.48 -18.44
C GLY A 54 2.26 -3.99 -18.21
N GLY A 55 1.61 -3.17 -19.05
CA GLY A 55 1.76 -1.70 -19.17
C GLY A 55 1.23 -0.88 -17.98
N PRO A 56 0.98 0.43 -18.17
CA PRO A 56 0.63 1.36 -17.08
C PRO A 56 -0.52 0.86 -16.21
N GLN A 57 -0.43 1.05 -14.89
CA GLN A 57 -1.54 0.70 -14.00
C GLN A 57 -2.75 1.60 -14.28
N SER A 58 -3.93 1.00 -14.45
CA SER A 58 -5.18 1.75 -14.51
C SER A 58 -5.68 2.09 -13.11
N GLN A 59 -6.44 3.17 -12.98
CA GLN A 59 -7.09 3.53 -11.71
C GLN A 59 -8.06 2.43 -11.24
N ASP A 60 -8.72 1.74 -12.16
CA ASP A 60 -9.61 0.61 -11.85
C ASP A 60 -8.86 -0.56 -11.22
N ALA A 61 -7.67 -0.89 -11.73
CA ALA A 61 -6.85 -1.96 -11.18
C ALA A 61 -6.34 -1.62 -9.77
N VAL A 62 -5.91 -0.37 -9.56
CA VAL A 62 -5.50 0.13 -8.23
C VAL A 62 -6.68 0.14 -7.28
N SER A 63 -7.86 0.59 -7.71
CA SER A 63 -9.08 0.59 -6.92
C SER A 63 -9.46 -0.81 -6.47
N LEU A 64 -9.46 -1.77 -7.39
CA LEU A 64 -9.77 -3.18 -7.11
C LEU A 64 -8.80 -3.80 -6.09
N ALA A 65 -7.52 -3.43 -6.13
CA ALA A 65 -6.48 -3.97 -5.25
C ALA A 65 -6.48 -3.31 -3.86
N THR A 66 -6.74 -2.00 -3.78
CA THR A 66 -6.60 -1.20 -2.56
C THR A 66 -7.91 -0.94 -1.82
N GLY A 67 -9.06 -1.12 -2.49
CA GLY A 67 -10.36 -0.73 -1.97
C GLY A 67 -10.60 0.78 -1.94
N VAL A 68 -9.65 1.58 -2.45
CA VAL A 68 -9.81 3.02 -2.59
C VAL A 68 -10.73 3.28 -3.79
N PRO A 69 -11.86 3.99 -3.63
CA PRO A 69 -12.78 4.24 -4.74
C PRO A 69 -12.10 4.98 -5.91
N VAL A 70 -12.43 4.62 -7.14
CA VAL A 70 -11.91 5.28 -8.36
C VAL A 70 -12.16 6.80 -8.30
N ALA A 71 -13.34 7.22 -7.86
CA ALA A 71 -13.66 8.65 -7.70
C ALA A 71 -12.70 9.36 -6.72
N LEU A 72 -12.32 8.70 -5.62
CA LEU A 72 -11.34 9.27 -4.69
C LEU A 72 -9.95 9.32 -5.32
N LEU A 73 -9.53 8.28 -6.06
CA LEU A 73 -8.26 8.30 -6.80
C LEU A 73 -8.20 9.43 -7.83
N GLN A 74 -9.29 9.68 -8.54
CA GLN A 74 -9.38 10.77 -9.52
C GLN A 74 -9.22 12.13 -8.85
N ARG A 75 -9.90 12.36 -7.73
CA ARG A 75 -9.78 13.61 -6.96
C ARG A 75 -8.38 13.82 -6.41
N LEU A 76 -7.78 12.77 -5.83
CA LEU A 76 -6.41 12.82 -5.31
C LEU A 76 -5.40 13.11 -6.43
N ARG A 77 -5.56 12.51 -7.62
CA ARG A 77 -4.70 12.78 -8.78
C ARG A 77 -4.94 14.15 -9.40
N ALA A 78 -6.17 14.68 -9.32
CA ALA A 78 -6.48 16.04 -9.77
C ALA A 78 -5.93 17.13 -8.83
N GLY A 79 -5.37 16.75 -7.67
CA GLY A 79 -4.87 17.71 -6.67
C GLY A 79 -6.01 18.41 -5.94
N GLU A 80 -7.21 17.84 -5.93
CA GLU A 80 -8.32 18.39 -5.17
C GLU A 80 -8.09 18.22 -3.67
N PRO A 81 -8.34 19.25 -2.85
CA PRO A 81 -8.30 19.11 -1.41
C PRO A 81 -9.36 18.10 -0.98
N VAL A 82 -8.92 16.93 -0.56
CA VAL A 82 -9.77 15.98 0.14
C VAL A 82 -9.83 16.48 1.58
N THR A 83 -10.90 17.19 1.92
CA THR A 83 -11.24 17.50 3.31
C THR A 83 -11.18 16.20 4.09
N GLU A 84 -10.29 16.11 5.08
CA GLU A 84 -10.22 14.99 6.00
C GLU A 84 -11.60 14.84 6.65
N GLY A 85 -12.38 13.90 6.13
CA GLY A 85 -13.83 13.89 6.29
C GLY A 85 -14.49 13.05 5.18
N VAL A 86 -13.86 11.94 4.79
CA VAL A 86 -14.65 10.81 4.29
C VAL A 86 -15.25 10.23 5.57
N ASP A 87 -16.38 10.79 6.00
CA ASP A 87 -17.11 10.48 7.25
C ASP A 87 -17.67 9.05 7.30
N ASP A 88 -17.37 8.23 6.29
CA ASP A 88 -17.76 6.83 6.25
C ASP A 88 -16.66 5.97 6.89
N ASP A 89 -17.05 5.05 7.76
CA ASP A 89 -16.14 4.04 8.31
C ASP A 89 -15.41 3.36 7.14
N PRO A 90 -14.06 3.47 7.05
CA PRO A 90 -13.28 2.88 5.97
C PRO A 90 -13.54 1.37 5.86
N PHE A 91 -13.95 0.73 6.95
CA PHE A 91 -14.40 -0.65 6.94
C PHE A 91 -15.63 -0.86 6.05
N ILE A 92 -16.69 -0.06 6.23
CA ILE A 92 -17.98 -0.23 5.55
C ILE A 92 -17.83 0.07 4.07
N ALA A 93 -17.21 1.21 3.74
CA ALA A 93 -16.96 1.60 2.35
C ALA A 93 -16.15 0.53 1.60
N ARG A 94 -15.16 -0.07 2.26
CA ARG A 94 -14.35 -1.14 1.67
C ARG A 94 -15.08 -2.47 1.57
N LEU A 95 -15.92 -2.80 2.54
CA LEU A 95 -16.76 -3.99 2.45
C LEU A 95 -17.76 -3.89 1.30
N GLU A 96 -18.42 -2.75 1.14
CA GLU A 96 -19.28 -2.49 -0.02
C GLU A 96 -18.51 -2.58 -1.33
N HIS A 97 -17.30 -2.02 -1.36
CA HIS A 97 -16.44 -2.11 -2.54
C HIS A 97 -16.13 -3.56 -2.90
N LEU A 98 -15.79 -4.41 -1.91
CA LEU A 98 -15.54 -5.83 -2.15
C LEU A 98 -16.78 -6.57 -2.65
N LEU A 99 -17.96 -6.29 -2.09
CA LEU A 99 -19.22 -6.87 -2.55
C LEU A 99 -19.54 -6.49 -4.01
N LYS A 100 -19.22 -5.26 -4.41
CA LYS A 100 -19.47 -4.74 -5.77
C LYS A 100 -18.45 -5.26 -6.79
N THR A 101 -17.19 -5.39 -6.41
CA THR A 101 -16.08 -5.65 -7.35
C THR A 101 -15.62 -7.09 -7.42
N ARG A 102 -15.69 -7.84 -6.30
CA ARG A 102 -15.24 -9.22 -6.26
C ARG A 102 -16.36 -10.16 -6.70
N LYS A 103 -15.95 -11.23 -7.38
CA LYS A 103 -16.84 -12.30 -7.85
C LYS A 103 -16.52 -13.57 -7.09
N THR A 104 -17.54 -14.41 -6.91
CA THR A 104 -17.40 -15.75 -6.36
C THR A 104 -16.51 -16.63 -7.26
N ALA A 105 -16.11 -17.80 -6.78
CA ALA A 105 -15.39 -18.79 -7.57
C ALA A 105 -16.17 -19.22 -8.84
N GLU A 106 -17.50 -19.07 -8.85
CA GLU A 106 -18.37 -19.33 -10.01
C GLU A 106 -18.49 -18.13 -10.96
N GLY A 107 -17.80 -17.01 -10.69
CA GLY A 107 -17.87 -15.78 -11.47
C GLY A 107 -19.12 -14.92 -11.24
N LYS A 108 -19.95 -15.24 -10.24
CA LYS A 108 -21.15 -14.47 -9.88
C LYS A 108 -20.80 -13.34 -8.89
N PRO A 109 -21.55 -12.23 -8.87
CA PRO A 109 -21.38 -11.23 -7.81
C PRO A 109 -21.69 -11.85 -6.44
N HIS A 110 -20.95 -11.43 -5.40
CA HIS A 110 -21.22 -11.87 -4.04
C HIS A 110 -22.58 -11.32 -3.58
N THR A 111 -23.49 -12.20 -3.18
CA THR A 111 -24.72 -11.76 -2.50
C THR A 111 -24.48 -11.65 -1.00
N ILE A 112 -25.20 -10.73 -0.34
CA ILE A 112 -25.19 -10.59 1.13
C ILE A 112 -25.49 -11.93 1.81
N THR A 113 -26.40 -12.71 1.22
CA THR A 113 -26.77 -14.05 1.71
C THR A 113 -25.60 -15.02 1.69
N ASP A 114 -24.85 -15.05 0.59
CA ASP A 114 -23.75 -15.99 0.42
C ASP A 114 -22.58 -15.65 1.33
N VAL A 115 -22.25 -14.35 1.47
CA VAL A 115 -21.18 -13.89 2.36
C VAL A 115 -21.54 -14.16 3.81
N ALA A 116 -22.76 -13.82 4.24
CA ALA A 116 -23.22 -14.12 5.61
C ALA A 116 -23.16 -15.63 5.92
N ARG A 117 -23.61 -16.47 4.96
CA ARG A 117 -23.54 -17.94 5.09
C ARG A 117 -22.10 -18.43 5.19
N ALA A 118 -21.20 -17.91 4.37
CA ALA A 118 -19.77 -18.28 4.40
C ALA A 118 -19.08 -17.85 5.71
N CYS A 119 -19.54 -16.75 6.34
CA CYS A 119 -19.10 -16.35 7.68
C CYS A 119 -19.74 -17.14 8.82
N GLY A 120 -20.72 -18.02 8.54
CA GLY A 120 -21.51 -18.70 9.58
C GLY A 120 -22.38 -17.72 10.39
N LYS A 121 -22.83 -16.62 9.78
CA LYS A 121 -23.62 -15.55 10.42
C LYS A 121 -24.99 -15.41 9.75
N SER A 122 -25.90 -14.69 10.42
CA SER A 122 -27.20 -14.37 9.84
C SER A 122 -27.07 -13.28 8.77
N ARG A 123 -28.01 -13.24 7.82
CA ARG A 123 -28.11 -12.15 6.84
C ARG A 123 -28.23 -10.79 7.51
N THR A 124 -29.02 -10.72 8.57
CA THR A 124 -29.23 -9.51 9.38
C THR A 124 -27.94 -8.99 9.99
N TRP A 125 -27.00 -9.87 10.38
CA TRP A 125 -25.70 -9.44 10.89
C TRP A 125 -24.93 -8.62 9.85
N LEU A 126 -24.92 -9.05 8.58
CA LEU A 126 -24.21 -8.33 7.53
C LEU A 126 -24.90 -7.02 7.15
N TYR A 127 -26.23 -6.97 7.16
CA TYR A 127 -26.97 -5.69 7.02
C TYR A 127 -26.67 -4.74 8.17
N ASN A 128 -26.64 -5.22 9.41
CA ASN A 128 -26.29 -4.39 10.56
C ASN A 128 -24.84 -3.88 10.49
N LEU A 129 -23.95 -4.63 9.83
CA LEU A 129 -22.57 -4.22 9.60
C LEU A 129 -22.48 -3.09 8.57
N LEU A 130 -23.28 -3.16 7.50
CA LEU A 130 -23.33 -2.15 6.44
C LEU A 130 -24.07 -0.89 6.88
N ASP A 131 -25.09 -1.02 7.73
CA ASP A 131 -25.87 0.09 8.30
C ASP A 131 -25.16 0.77 9.50
N ASP A 132 -23.90 0.41 9.80
CA ASP A 132 -23.14 0.88 10.97
C ASP A 132 -23.83 0.61 12.34
N LYS A 133 -24.76 -0.34 12.39
CA LYS A 133 -25.46 -0.73 13.63
C LYS A 133 -24.65 -1.70 14.48
N SER A 134 -23.59 -2.29 13.94
CA SER A 134 -22.75 -3.26 14.62
C SER A 134 -21.31 -3.20 14.13
N LYS A 135 -20.36 -3.22 15.08
CA LYS A 135 -18.94 -3.31 14.75
C LYS A 135 -18.52 -4.77 14.54
N PRO A 136 -17.76 -5.08 13.48
CA PRO A 136 -17.23 -6.42 13.26
C PRO A 136 -16.25 -6.79 14.38
N SER A 137 -16.32 -8.03 14.86
CA SER A 137 -15.25 -8.57 15.69
C SER A 137 -14.02 -8.89 14.83
N LEU A 138 -12.83 -8.91 15.44
CA LEU A 138 -11.58 -9.26 14.76
C LEU A 138 -11.68 -10.62 14.03
N GLU A 139 -12.33 -11.60 14.66
CA GLU A 139 -12.57 -12.92 14.06
C GLU A 139 -13.48 -12.84 12.83
N SER A 140 -14.50 -11.98 12.86
CA SER A 140 -15.39 -11.77 11.71
C SER A 140 -14.65 -11.08 10.57
N THR A 141 -13.81 -10.10 10.86
CA THR A 141 -12.95 -9.44 9.87
C THR A 141 -12.00 -10.42 9.21
N LYS A 142 -11.36 -11.31 9.97
CA LYS A 142 -10.49 -12.37 9.40
C LYS A 142 -11.26 -13.32 8.48
N LEU A 143 -12.49 -13.69 8.83
CA LEU A 143 -13.34 -14.52 7.97
C LEU A 143 -13.69 -13.81 6.67
N LEU A 144 -14.07 -12.52 6.73
CA LEU A 144 -14.32 -11.71 5.54
C LEU A 144 -13.07 -11.61 4.66
N CYS A 145 -11.91 -11.35 5.26
CA CYS A 145 -10.61 -11.32 4.55
C CYS A 145 -10.36 -12.63 3.79
N LYS A 146 -10.61 -13.77 4.45
CA LYS A 146 -10.44 -15.10 3.83
C LYS A 146 -11.42 -15.34 2.67
N ILE A 147 -12.68 -14.90 2.81
CA ILE A 147 -13.70 -15.07 1.76
C ILE A 147 -13.37 -14.25 0.52
N PHE A 148 -12.92 -13.00 0.70
CA PHE A 148 -12.59 -12.11 -0.40
C PHE A 148 -11.14 -12.23 -0.89
N GLY A 149 -10.30 -13.01 -0.19
CA GLY A 149 -8.88 -13.17 -0.52
C GLY A 149 -8.07 -11.89 -0.33
N VAL A 150 -8.41 -11.07 0.67
CA VAL A 150 -7.72 -9.81 0.98
C VAL A 150 -6.95 -9.90 2.30
N ASP A 151 -5.94 -9.04 2.45
CA ASP A 151 -5.18 -8.92 3.70
C ASP A 151 -5.97 -8.16 4.78
N PRO A 152 -5.84 -8.46 6.08
CA PRO A 152 -6.52 -7.71 7.14
C PRO A 152 -6.25 -6.20 7.14
N SER A 153 -5.06 -5.78 6.68
CA SER A 153 -4.72 -4.36 6.52
C SER A 153 -5.69 -3.63 5.58
N PHE A 154 -6.27 -4.36 4.61
CA PHE A 154 -7.29 -3.85 3.71
C PHE A 154 -8.48 -3.22 4.43
N PHE A 155 -8.81 -3.60 5.67
CA PHE A 155 -9.92 -2.94 6.38
C PHE A 155 -9.48 -1.83 7.34
N THR A 156 -8.20 -1.79 7.70
CA THR A 156 -7.70 -0.90 8.77
C THR A 156 -6.94 0.31 8.26
N ASP A 157 -6.33 0.21 7.08
CA ASP A 157 -5.48 1.29 6.58
C ASP A 157 -6.26 2.53 6.17
N GLY A 158 -5.63 3.69 6.25
CA GLY A 158 -6.11 4.87 5.52
C GLY A 158 -6.02 4.66 4.00
N PRO A 159 -6.70 5.50 3.19
CA PRO A 159 -6.59 5.46 1.73
C PRO A 159 -5.15 5.61 1.25
N LEU A 160 -4.36 6.50 1.86
CA LEU A 160 -2.96 6.73 1.49
C LEU A 160 -2.04 5.58 1.89
N GLU A 161 -2.23 4.98 3.07
CA GLU A 161 -1.53 3.75 3.48
C GLU A 161 -1.80 2.59 2.52
N ALA A 162 -3.07 2.39 2.13
CA ALA A 162 -3.44 1.34 1.18
C ALA A 162 -2.74 1.53 -0.17
N LEU A 163 -2.65 2.78 -0.65
CA LEU A 163 -1.94 3.12 -1.88
C LEU A 163 -0.43 2.91 -1.73
N ALA A 164 0.19 3.39 -0.66
CA ALA A 164 1.62 3.21 -0.40
C ALA A 164 2.01 1.73 -0.46
N ARG A 165 1.23 0.85 0.20
CA ARG A 165 1.50 -0.59 0.18
C ARG A 165 1.34 -1.20 -1.19
N HIS A 166 0.27 -0.86 -1.90
CA HIS A 166 0.03 -1.39 -3.25
C HIS A 166 1.17 -1.05 -4.20
N PHE A 167 1.74 0.15 -4.08
CA PHE A 167 2.92 0.58 -4.83
C PHE A 167 4.25 0.11 -4.22
N GLY A 168 4.25 -0.63 -3.11
CA GLY A 168 5.48 -1.14 -2.48
C GLY A 168 6.33 -0.07 -1.79
N ILE A 169 5.72 1.03 -1.37
CA ILE A 169 6.39 2.16 -0.70
C ILE A 169 6.49 1.90 0.80
N GLU A 170 7.69 1.55 1.27
CA GLU A 170 7.96 1.25 2.70
C GLU A 170 7.71 2.45 3.61
N ALA A 171 7.89 3.66 3.08
CA ALA A 171 7.62 4.91 3.79
C ALA A 171 6.14 5.09 4.20
N GLY A 172 5.22 4.29 3.67
CA GLY A 172 3.78 4.39 3.98
C GLY A 172 3.18 5.72 3.52
N ALA A 173 2.13 6.20 4.19
CA ALA A 173 1.49 7.46 3.78
C ALA A 173 2.38 8.69 3.93
N ARG A 174 3.47 8.60 4.71
CA ARG A 174 4.40 9.72 4.90
C ARG A 174 5.02 10.17 3.57
N PHE A 175 5.21 9.25 2.63
CA PHE A 175 5.70 9.59 1.29
C PHE A 175 4.83 10.63 0.56
N PHE A 176 3.51 10.61 0.81
CA PHE A 176 2.55 11.50 0.15
C PHE A 176 2.42 12.86 0.83
N VAL A 177 2.84 12.98 2.09
CA VAL A 177 2.60 14.19 2.90
C VAL A 177 3.88 14.95 3.21
N LEU A 178 5.03 14.27 3.22
CA LEU A 178 6.32 14.92 3.45
C LEU A 178 6.78 15.74 2.24
N PRO A 179 7.52 16.84 2.47
CA PRO A 179 8.04 17.69 1.40
C PRO A 179 9.08 16.98 0.53
N ASP A 180 9.26 17.44 -0.70
CA ASP A 180 10.22 16.89 -1.67
C ASP A 180 11.66 16.82 -1.15
N ASP A 181 12.07 17.77 -0.32
CA ASP A 181 13.43 17.85 0.21
C ASP A 181 13.70 16.84 1.35
N ASP A 182 12.66 16.20 1.88
CA ASP A 182 12.80 15.21 2.95
C ASP A 182 13.58 13.98 2.45
N GLU A 183 14.52 13.52 3.28
CA GLU A 183 15.42 12.41 2.94
C GLU A 183 14.65 11.14 2.55
N LEU A 184 13.58 10.82 3.30
CA LEU A 184 12.78 9.62 3.06
C LEU A 184 12.11 9.68 1.68
N VAL A 185 11.70 10.86 1.24
CA VAL A 185 11.02 11.08 -0.03
C VAL A 185 12.02 11.00 -1.18
N ARG A 186 13.20 11.64 -1.04
CA ARG A 186 14.28 11.57 -2.04
C ARG A 186 14.79 10.14 -2.23
N GLU A 187 15.01 9.42 -1.14
CA GLU A 187 15.44 8.02 -1.17
C GLU A 187 14.40 7.14 -1.86
N THR A 188 13.12 7.27 -1.48
CA THR A 188 12.03 6.48 -2.08
C THR A 188 11.92 6.74 -3.59
N LYS A 189 11.97 8.00 -4.04
CA LYS A 189 11.95 8.33 -5.47
C LYS A 189 13.13 7.70 -6.21
N SER A 190 14.34 7.84 -5.65
CA SER A 190 15.56 7.27 -6.24
C SER A 190 15.48 5.76 -6.37
N GLN A 191 14.91 5.06 -5.38
CA GLN A 191 14.68 3.62 -5.44
C GLN A 191 13.67 3.23 -6.52
N VAL A 192 12.56 3.96 -6.64
CA VAL A 192 11.54 3.72 -7.67
C VAL A 192 12.11 3.94 -9.07
N GLU A 193 12.86 5.03 -9.28
CA GLU A 193 13.53 5.34 -10.54
C GLU A 193 14.58 4.28 -10.90
N LEU A 194 15.40 3.84 -9.93
CA LEU A 194 16.37 2.77 -10.14
C LEU A 194 15.68 1.47 -10.57
N VAL A 195 14.58 1.09 -9.92
CA VAL A 195 13.80 -0.10 -10.28
C VAL A 195 13.20 0.03 -11.69
N ALA A 196 12.69 1.21 -12.05
CA ALA A 196 12.17 1.47 -13.39
C ALA A 196 13.28 1.34 -14.47
N LEU A 197 14.44 1.95 -14.24
CA LEU A 197 15.60 1.85 -15.14
C LEU A 197 16.09 0.40 -15.30
N LEU A 198 16.22 -0.35 -14.20
CA LEU A 198 16.64 -1.75 -14.25
C LEU A 198 15.67 -2.63 -15.05
N ARG A 199 14.38 -2.29 -15.05
CA ARG A 199 13.37 -2.95 -15.89
C ARG A 199 13.56 -2.63 -17.36
N GLU A 200 13.76 -1.36 -17.72
CA GLU A 200 13.96 -0.94 -19.11
C GLU A 200 15.19 -1.58 -19.75
N VAL A 201 16.27 -1.72 -18.99
CA VAL A 201 17.51 -2.36 -19.44
C VAL A 201 17.38 -3.90 -19.50
N GLY A 202 16.25 -4.46 -19.08
CA GLY A 202 16.00 -5.91 -19.14
C GLY A 202 16.94 -6.70 -18.22
N ALA A 203 17.28 -6.14 -17.05
CA ALA A 203 18.22 -6.73 -16.09
C ALA A 203 17.53 -7.29 -14.83
N PRO A 204 16.58 -8.26 -14.93
CA PRO A 204 15.85 -8.78 -13.78
C PRO A 204 16.76 -9.47 -12.76
N ALA A 205 17.90 -10.02 -13.21
CA ALA A 205 18.89 -10.65 -12.34
C ALA A 205 19.58 -9.65 -11.38
N VAL A 206 19.71 -8.38 -11.77
CA VAL A 206 20.25 -7.32 -10.90
C VAL A 206 19.19 -6.88 -9.90
N LEU A 207 17.94 -6.77 -10.35
CA LEU A 207 16.76 -6.45 -9.54
C LEU A 207 16.54 -7.45 -8.40
N SER A 208 16.66 -8.76 -8.69
CA SER A 208 16.66 -9.84 -7.70
C SER A 208 17.77 -9.69 -6.64
N ARG A 209 18.96 -9.28 -7.05
CA ARG A 209 20.11 -9.12 -6.14
C ARG A 209 19.97 -7.87 -5.26
N TYR A 210 19.36 -6.81 -5.79
CA TYR A 210 19.10 -5.56 -5.08
C TYR A 210 17.92 -5.67 -4.10
N LEU A 211 16.85 -6.36 -4.49
CA LEU A 211 15.66 -6.61 -3.65
C LEU A 211 15.81 -7.82 -2.70
N GLY A 212 17.01 -8.41 -2.58
CA GLY A 212 17.27 -9.56 -1.71
C GLY A 212 16.48 -10.83 -2.07
N THR A 213 15.89 -10.92 -3.26
CA THR A 213 15.10 -12.06 -3.72
C THR A 213 15.90 -12.83 -4.77
N LEU A 214 16.46 -13.98 -4.38
CA LEU A 214 17.06 -14.93 -5.32
C LEU A 214 16.05 -15.24 -6.43
N PRO A 215 16.42 -15.21 -7.73
CA PRO A 215 15.52 -15.66 -8.77
C PRO A 215 15.23 -17.16 -8.55
N PRO A 216 13.96 -17.59 -8.49
CA PRO A 216 13.64 -19.00 -8.42
C PRO A 216 14.09 -19.66 -9.73
N GLY A 217 15.13 -20.50 -9.64
CA GLY A 217 15.60 -21.31 -10.78
C GLY A 217 17.02 -21.04 -11.28
N ALA A 218 17.88 -20.31 -10.54
CA ALA A 218 19.31 -20.33 -10.87
C ALA A 218 19.86 -21.76 -10.67
N PRO A 219 20.31 -22.46 -11.73
CA PRO A 219 20.95 -23.75 -11.54
C PRO A 219 22.22 -23.56 -10.71
N PRO A 220 22.58 -24.53 -9.83
CA PRO A 220 23.83 -24.44 -9.09
C PRO A 220 24.96 -24.34 -10.10
N ARG A 221 25.77 -23.28 -9.99
CA ARG A 221 27.04 -23.17 -10.72
C ARG A 221 27.92 -24.34 -10.26
N SER A 222 27.93 -25.40 -11.06
CA SER A 222 28.93 -26.45 -10.94
C SER A 222 30.28 -25.83 -11.24
N GLY A 223 31.21 -25.96 -10.29
CA GLY A 223 32.55 -25.41 -10.40
C GLY A 223 33.32 -25.97 -11.60
N ALA A 224 34.19 -25.12 -12.12
CA ALA A 224 35.41 -25.47 -12.82
C ALA A 224 36.51 -24.57 -12.24
#